data_AF-A0A2V9QH40-F1
#
_entry.id   AF-A0A2V9QH40-F1
#
_cell.length_a   1.000
_cell.length_b   1.000
_cell.length_c   1.000
_cell.angle_alpha   90.00
_cell.angle_beta   90.00
_cell.angle_gamma   90.00
#
_symmetry.space_group_name_H-M   'P 1'
#
loop_
_entity.id
_entity.type
_entity.pdbx_description
1 polymer ?
#
loop_
_entity_poly.entity_id
_entity_poly.type
_entity_poly.pdbx_seq_one_letter_code
_entity_poly.pdbx_strand_id
1 'polypeptide(L)'
;MKRFLWALPIFLVAVSLGAFADGIRFGLSPNDGSGDNFGYLEQRAGFSIQIHGGTPVDFFPAAITDAFGYAPGSVFGGATQVFFTDSFIQVGNNTYDLGFSGPGSLFVSSFTFPNDGTGFTTQVQGNFSVPAYYYVGTQLKTINVSGTGSGTITFAFDSITGVYYGASPVVFTGSTTPEPATFGLMGTGLMTILGVWRWRRKIKRARNLELA
;
A
#
# COMPACT_ATOMS: atom_id res chain seq x y z
N MET A 1 -2.01 44.74 15.00
CA MET A 1 -1.60 43.35 14.65
C MET A 1 -2.22 42.86 13.33
N LYS A 2 -2.03 43.56 12.20
CA LYS A 2 -2.70 43.22 10.91
C LYS A 2 -2.03 42.07 10.14
N ARG A 3 -0.75 41.79 10.41
CA ARG A 3 0.06 40.76 9.72
C ARG A 3 -0.20 39.33 10.25
N PHE A 4 -0.56 39.20 11.53
CA PHE A 4 -0.84 37.91 12.17
C PHE A 4 -2.15 37.24 11.66
N LEU A 5 -3.11 38.05 11.21
CA LEU A 5 -4.39 37.57 10.66
C LEU A 5 -4.26 36.84 9.31
N TRP A 6 -3.12 36.98 8.61
CA TRP A 6 -2.83 36.24 7.38
C TRP A 6 -1.96 35.01 7.62
N ALA A 7 -1.19 34.99 8.71
CA ALA A 7 -0.30 33.87 9.03
C ALA A 7 -1.10 32.58 9.31
N LEU A 8 -2.19 32.68 10.08
CA LEU A 8 -3.01 31.51 10.46
C LEU A 8 -3.61 30.78 9.25
N PRO A 9 -4.31 31.44 8.30
CA PRO A 9 -4.88 30.74 7.17
C PRO A 9 -3.83 30.30 6.14
N ILE A 10 -2.73 31.04 5.96
CA ILE A 10 -1.62 30.58 5.09
C ILE A 10 -0.95 29.34 5.70
N PHE A 11 -0.78 29.30 7.02
CA PHE A 11 -0.27 28.15 7.73
C PHE A 11 -1.21 26.93 7.61
N LEU A 12 -2.52 27.13 7.76
CA LEU A 12 -3.52 26.08 7.54
C LEU A 12 -3.48 25.53 6.10
N VAL A 13 -3.31 26.38 5.10
CA VAL A 13 -3.14 25.96 3.70
C VAL A 13 -1.82 25.21 3.51
N ALA A 14 -0.72 25.66 4.13
CA ALA A 14 0.57 24.99 4.01
C ALA A 14 0.57 23.59 4.65
N VAL A 15 -0.11 23.42 5.78
CA VAL A 15 -0.28 22.11 6.45
C VAL A 15 -1.21 21.19 5.64
N SER A 16 -2.16 21.73 4.90
CA SER A 16 -3.12 20.95 4.10
C SER A 16 -2.59 20.46 2.74
N LEU A 17 -1.34 20.79 2.39
CA LEU A 17 -0.66 20.30 1.17
C LEU A 17 -0.09 18.89 1.31
N GLY A 18 -0.06 18.32 2.53
CA GLY A 18 0.53 17.02 2.82
C GLY A 18 -0.46 15.85 2.91
N ALA A 19 -1.56 15.87 2.15
CA ALA A 19 -2.50 14.74 2.11
C ALA A 19 -1.96 13.63 1.20
N PHE A 20 -1.54 12.52 1.79
CA PHE A 20 -1.13 11.33 1.04
C PHE A 20 -2.36 10.48 0.73
N ALA A 21 -2.45 9.96 -0.50
CA ALA A 21 -3.51 9.03 -0.83
C ALA A 21 -3.31 7.71 -0.09
N ASP A 22 -4.44 7.06 0.07
CA ASP A 22 -4.62 5.73 0.61
C ASP A 22 -3.72 4.69 -0.11
N GLY A 23 -3.21 3.72 0.64
CA GLY A 23 -2.04 2.93 0.26
C GLY A 23 -2.33 1.49 -0.14
N ILE A 24 -1.60 0.99 -1.14
CA ILE A 24 -1.53 -0.44 -1.47
C ILE A 24 -0.37 -1.06 -0.68
N ARG A 25 -0.66 -2.10 0.07
CA ARG A 25 0.32 -2.93 0.78
C ARG A 25 0.07 -4.38 0.45
N PHE A 26 1.13 -5.14 0.24
CA PHE A 26 1.03 -6.58 0.23
C PHE A 26 2.24 -7.17 0.91
N GLY A 27 2.13 -8.38 1.41
CA GLY A 27 3.16 -9.01 2.19
C GLY A 27 3.22 -10.50 1.96
N LEU A 28 4.40 -11.03 2.23
CA LEU A 28 4.71 -12.45 2.21
C LEU A 28 5.23 -12.80 3.60
N SER A 29 4.64 -13.77 4.27
CA SER A 29 5.24 -14.39 5.46
C SER A 29 5.94 -15.68 5.08
N PRO A 30 6.96 -16.13 5.85
CA PRO A 30 7.49 -17.48 5.72
C PRO A 30 6.34 -18.49 5.68
N ASN A 31 6.31 -19.35 4.66
CA ASN A 31 5.38 -20.49 4.66
C ASN A 31 5.82 -21.39 5.80
N ASP A 32 4.95 -21.84 6.69
CA ASP A 32 5.31 -22.76 7.78
C ASP A 32 4.91 -24.22 7.48
N GLY A 33 4.57 -24.51 6.23
CA GLY A 33 4.00 -25.79 5.80
C GLY A 33 2.49 -25.87 5.98
N SER A 34 1.82 -24.83 6.51
CA SER A 34 0.36 -24.78 6.65
C SER A 34 -0.25 -23.37 6.56
N GLY A 35 -1.19 -23.16 5.64
CA GLY A 35 -2.02 -21.95 5.61
C GLY A 35 -1.47 -20.82 4.73
N ASP A 36 -2.06 -19.63 4.93
CA ASP A 36 -1.83 -18.46 4.09
C ASP A 36 -0.51 -17.78 4.43
N ASN A 37 0.36 -17.66 3.43
CA ASN A 37 1.64 -16.97 3.54
C ASN A 37 1.69 -15.69 2.68
N PHE A 38 0.56 -15.31 2.07
CA PHE A 38 0.36 -14.12 1.27
C PHE A 38 -0.80 -13.30 1.83
N GLY A 39 -0.58 -11.98 1.92
CA GLY A 39 -1.63 -11.02 2.25
C GLY A 39 -1.54 -9.80 1.35
N TYR A 40 -2.68 -9.32 0.87
CA TYR A 40 -2.80 -8.04 0.18
C TYR A 40 -3.85 -7.20 0.86
N LEU A 41 -3.52 -5.93 1.07
CA LEU A 41 -4.37 -4.91 1.65
C LEU A 41 -4.28 -3.65 0.80
N GLU A 42 -5.40 -3.28 0.21
CA GLU A 42 -5.56 -1.98 -0.42
C GLU A 42 -6.59 -1.20 0.36
N GLN A 43 -6.18 -0.03 0.86
CA GLN A 43 -7.08 0.91 1.51
C GLN A 43 -7.19 2.13 0.59
N ARG A 44 -8.43 2.38 0.19
CA ARG A 44 -9.13 3.44 -0.57
C ARG A 44 -10.07 4.32 0.28
N ALA A 45 -10.19 5.62 0.01
CA ALA A 45 -11.30 6.38 0.57
C ALA A 45 -12.64 5.77 0.11
N GLY A 46 -13.38 5.16 1.05
CA GLY A 46 -14.64 4.46 0.77
C GLY A 46 -14.49 3.10 0.08
N PHE A 47 -13.29 2.53 0.04
CA PHE A 47 -12.98 1.31 -0.70
C PHE A 47 -11.88 0.54 0.01
N SER A 48 -12.03 -0.76 0.25
CA SER A 48 -10.89 -1.57 0.68
C SER A 48 -10.94 -2.96 0.05
N ILE A 49 -9.77 -3.52 -0.19
CA ILE A 49 -9.62 -4.90 -0.63
C ILE A 49 -8.70 -5.58 0.34
N GLN A 50 -9.11 -6.76 0.80
CA GLN A 50 -8.26 -7.66 1.54
C GLN A 50 -8.26 -9.02 0.85
N ILE A 51 -7.08 -9.54 0.56
CA ILE A 51 -6.89 -10.85 -0.05
C ILE A 51 -5.92 -11.62 0.82
N HIS A 52 -6.31 -12.84 1.16
CA HIS A 52 -5.45 -13.82 1.82
C HIS A 52 -5.25 -15.01 0.90
N GLY A 53 -4.09 -15.63 1.02
CA GLY A 53 -3.74 -16.77 0.21
C GLY A 53 -2.35 -17.31 0.51
N GLY A 54 -1.90 -18.20 -0.37
CA GLY A 54 -0.59 -18.83 -0.28
C GLY A 54 0.18 -18.80 -1.60
N THR A 55 1.49 -18.84 -1.52
CA THR A 55 2.40 -19.19 -2.61
C THR A 55 2.71 -20.68 -2.54
N PRO A 56 3.21 -21.28 -3.64
CA PRO A 56 3.84 -22.60 -3.61
C PRO A 56 4.84 -22.75 -2.44
N VAL A 57 4.89 -23.95 -1.86
CA VAL A 57 5.70 -24.27 -0.67
C VAL A 57 7.21 -24.09 -0.89
N ASP A 58 7.66 -24.25 -2.14
CA ASP A 58 9.04 -24.11 -2.58
C ASP A 58 9.46 -22.65 -2.80
N PHE A 59 8.51 -21.72 -3.00
CA PHE A 59 8.83 -20.32 -3.26
C PHE A 59 9.24 -19.53 -2.00
N PHE A 60 8.76 -19.91 -0.82
CA PHE A 60 9.12 -19.25 0.44
C PHE A 60 9.01 -20.21 1.63
N PRO A 61 9.93 -21.17 1.76
CA PRO A 61 9.77 -22.34 2.61
C PRO A 61 9.96 -22.08 4.11
N ALA A 62 9.44 -23.03 4.89
CA ALA A 62 9.41 -23.03 6.35
C ALA A 62 10.75 -23.38 6.97
N ALA A 63 11.07 -22.73 8.09
CA ALA A 63 12.21 -23.09 8.92
C ALA A 63 11.98 -24.38 9.75
N ILE A 64 10.74 -24.87 9.88
CA ILE A 64 10.38 -25.75 11.01
C ILE A 64 10.14 -27.21 10.60
N THR A 65 9.80 -27.52 9.34
CA THR A 65 9.33 -28.88 9.01
C THR A 65 10.06 -29.58 7.87
N ASP A 66 10.68 -28.86 6.92
CA ASP A 66 11.17 -29.51 5.70
C ASP A 66 12.61 -29.12 5.33
N ALA A 67 13.33 -30.06 4.72
CA ALA A 67 14.68 -29.91 4.19
C ALA A 67 14.78 -28.92 2.98
N PHE A 68 13.80 -28.03 2.81
CA PHE A 68 13.72 -27.07 1.72
C PHE A 68 14.14 -25.68 2.23
N GLY A 69 15.44 -25.47 2.40
CA GLY A 69 15.98 -24.11 2.57
C GLY A 69 16.73 -23.67 1.31
N TYR A 70 17.13 -22.42 1.26
CA TYR A 70 17.95 -21.92 0.16
C TYR A 70 19.42 -22.22 0.40
N ALA A 71 20.07 -22.91 -0.53
CA ALA A 71 21.50 -23.16 -0.44
C ALA A 71 22.31 -21.85 -0.55
N PRO A 72 23.46 -21.74 0.12
CA PRO A 72 24.40 -20.65 -0.12
C PRO A 72 24.75 -20.52 -1.61
N GLY A 73 24.77 -19.30 -2.12
CA GLY A 73 25.03 -19.03 -3.54
C GLY A 73 23.86 -19.33 -4.51
N SER A 74 22.74 -19.85 -4.02
CA SER A 74 21.52 -20.00 -4.84
C SER A 74 20.84 -18.66 -5.11
N VAL A 75 19.91 -18.62 -6.06
CA VAL A 75 19.16 -17.41 -6.43
C VAL A 75 17.75 -17.49 -5.87
N PHE A 76 17.33 -16.45 -5.16
CA PHE A 76 15.95 -16.22 -4.76
C PHE A 76 15.21 -15.37 -5.80
N GLY A 77 13.88 -15.45 -5.81
CA GLY A 77 13.00 -14.55 -6.52
C GLY A 77 12.54 -15.09 -7.88
N GLY A 78 11.90 -14.22 -8.65
CA GLY A 78 11.23 -14.58 -9.90
C GLY A 78 9.71 -14.54 -9.79
N ALA A 79 9.06 -15.07 -10.82
CA ALA A 79 7.61 -15.13 -10.91
C ALA A 79 7.06 -16.43 -10.27
N THR A 80 5.98 -16.30 -9.53
CA THR A 80 5.24 -17.40 -8.92
C THR A 80 3.73 -17.13 -8.96
N GLN A 81 2.96 -18.13 -8.57
CA GLN A 81 1.51 -18.05 -8.46
C GLN A 81 1.09 -17.77 -7.01
N VAL A 82 -0.07 -17.15 -6.85
CA VAL A 82 -0.75 -17.00 -5.56
C VAL A 82 -2.09 -17.71 -5.64
N PHE A 83 -2.35 -18.60 -4.68
CA PHE A 83 -3.62 -19.29 -4.49
C PHE A 83 -4.38 -18.59 -3.38
N PHE A 84 -5.69 -18.41 -3.54
CA PHE A 84 -6.50 -17.61 -2.63
C PHE A 84 -7.40 -18.46 -1.76
N THR A 85 -7.64 -18.01 -0.54
CA THR A 85 -8.45 -18.66 0.49
C THR A 85 -9.63 -17.76 0.86
N ASP A 86 -9.35 -16.68 1.59
CA ASP A 86 -10.33 -15.73 2.11
C ASP A 86 -10.05 -14.33 1.55
N SER A 87 -11.00 -13.78 0.81
CA SER A 87 -10.84 -12.47 0.18
C SER A 87 -12.15 -11.70 0.12
N PHE A 88 -12.08 -10.41 0.42
CA PHE A 88 -13.25 -9.54 0.48
C PHE A 88 -12.93 -8.14 -0.02
N ILE A 89 -13.99 -7.47 -0.47
CA ILE A 89 -13.97 -6.10 -0.92
C ILE A 89 -15.04 -5.31 -0.19
N GLN A 90 -14.64 -4.21 0.42
CA GLN A 90 -15.55 -3.26 1.03
C GLN A 90 -15.74 -2.07 0.09
N VAL A 91 -17.00 -1.75 -0.23
CA VAL A 91 -17.37 -0.57 -1.01
C VAL A 91 -18.38 0.23 -0.19
N GLY A 92 -17.94 1.38 0.31
CA GLY A 92 -18.67 2.16 1.30
C GLY A 92 -18.88 1.35 2.59
N ASN A 93 -20.14 1.11 2.96
CA ASN A 93 -20.51 0.36 4.16
C ASN A 93 -20.87 -1.11 3.88
N ASN A 94 -20.73 -1.57 2.63
CA ASN A 94 -21.06 -2.94 2.26
C ASN A 94 -19.79 -3.75 2.02
N THR A 95 -19.79 -4.98 2.50
CA THR A 95 -18.72 -5.96 2.25
C THR A 95 -19.24 -7.03 1.30
N TYR A 96 -18.43 -7.40 0.33
CA TYR A 96 -18.72 -8.44 -0.64
C TYR A 96 -17.57 -9.45 -0.65
N ASP A 97 -17.91 -10.71 -0.87
CA ASP A 97 -16.91 -11.75 -1.11
C ASP A 97 -16.26 -11.54 -2.46
N LEU A 98 -14.94 -11.70 -2.50
CA LEU A 98 -14.14 -11.55 -3.70
C LEU A 98 -13.82 -12.93 -4.27
N GLY A 99 -14.29 -13.18 -5.50
CA GLY A 99 -13.99 -14.38 -6.27
C GLY A 99 -12.86 -14.14 -7.28
N PHE A 100 -12.20 -15.22 -7.67
CA PHE A 100 -11.10 -15.21 -8.64
C PHE A 100 -11.33 -16.28 -9.71
N SER A 101 -10.98 -15.96 -10.96
CA SER A 101 -11.09 -16.89 -12.08
C SER A 101 -9.90 -17.86 -12.19
N GLY A 102 -8.87 -17.65 -11.37
CA GLY A 102 -7.64 -18.44 -11.36
C GLY A 102 -6.62 -17.90 -10.35
N PRO A 103 -5.41 -18.47 -10.30
CA PRO A 103 -4.35 -17.97 -9.42
C PRO A 103 -3.90 -16.57 -9.82
N GLY A 104 -3.44 -15.81 -8.82
CA GLY A 104 -2.76 -14.53 -9.04
C GLY A 104 -1.33 -14.72 -9.53
N SER A 105 -0.76 -13.65 -10.06
CA SER A 105 0.66 -13.57 -10.38
C SER A 105 1.39 -12.74 -9.34
N LEU A 106 2.49 -13.27 -8.82
CA LEU A 106 3.41 -12.59 -7.93
C LEU A 106 4.80 -12.62 -8.56
N PHE A 107 5.51 -11.51 -8.51
CA PHE A 107 6.91 -11.41 -8.87
C PHE A 107 7.68 -10.78 -7.72
N VAL A 108 8.85 -11.34 -7.39
CA VAL A 108 9.80 -10.73 -6.46
C VAL A 108 11.16 -10.59 -7.14
N SER A 109 11.80 -9.43 -7.00
CA SER A 109 13.13 -9.17 -7.55
C SER A 109 14.14 -10.20 -7.05
N SER A 110 15.01 -10.67 -7.93
CA SER A 110 15.98 -11.69 -7.59
C SER A 110 17.23 -11.15 -6.89
N PHE A 111 17.82 -12.00 -6.05
CA PHE A 111 19.14 -11.78 -5.48
C PHE A 111 19.81 -13.14 -5.23
N THR A 112 21.12 -13.14 -5.01
CA THR A 112 21.90 -14.34 -4.69
C THR A 112 22.16 -14.42 -3.19
N PHE A 113 21.95 -15.60 -2.61
CA PHE A 113 22.26 -15.85 -1.21
C PHE A 113 23.77 -15.76 -0.95
N PRO A 114 24.21 -15.15 0.16
CA PRO A 114 25.62 -15.14 0.55
C PRO A 114 26.18 -16.56 0.69
N ASN A 115 27.49 -16.70 0.46
CA ASN A 115 28.22 -17.97 0.64
C ASN A 115 28.82 -18.13 2.04
N ASP A 116 28.73 -17.10 2.88
CA ASP A 116 29.40 -17.04 4.17
C ASP A 116 28.62 -17.68 5.32
N GLY A 117 27.39 -18.15 5.07
CA GLY A 117 26.54 -18.77 6.08
C GLY A 117 26.10 -17.80 7.17
N THR A 118 26.02 -16.50 6.86
CA THR A 118 25.53 -15.49 7.80
C THR A 118 24.14 -15.00 7.40
N GLY A 119 23.24 -14.86 8.39
CA GLY A 119 21.92 -14.28 8.18
C GLY A 119 22.03 -12.82 7.73
N PHE A 120 21.10 -12.38 6.87
CA PHE A 120 21.15 -11.05 6.26
C PHE A 120 19.76 -10.50 5.97
N THR A 121 19.70 -9.18 5.77
CA THR A 121 18.50 -8.47 5.32
C THR A 121 18.79 -7.80 3.99
N THR A 122 17.87 -7.92 3.04
CA THR A 122 18.01 -7.31 1.71
C THR A 122 16.73 -6.60 1.29
N GLN A 123 16.89 -5.58 0.44
CA GLN A 123 15.79 -4.86 -0.19
C GLN A 123 15.33 -5.61 -1.44
N VAL A 124 14.02 -5.76 -1.58
CA VAL A 124 13.39 -6.42 -2.71
C VAL A 124 12.27 -5.56 -3.27
N GLN A 125 11.97 -5.75 -4.54
CA GLN A 125 10.77 -5.22 -5.17
C GLN A 125 9.80 -6.36 -5.43
N GLY A 126 8.53 -6.13 -5.13
CA GLY A 126 7.45 -7.07 -5.40
C GLY A 126 6.46 -6.47 -6.38
N ASN A 127 5.83 -7.32 -7.18
CA ASN A 127 4.67 -7.00 -7.99
C ASN A 127 3.62 -8.10 -7.85
N PHE A 128 2.38 -7.73 -7.62
CA PHE A 128 1.23 -8.62 -7.55
C PHE A 128 0.14 -8.17 -8.52
N SER A 129 -0.53 -9.12 -9.17
CA SER A 129 -1.67 -8.85 -10.03
C SER A 129 -2.63 -10.04 -10.08
N VAL A 130 -3.93 -9.78 -9.96
CA VAL A 130 -4.99 -10.76 -10.14
C VAL A 130 -6.26 -10.13 -10.71
N PRO A 131 -6.93 -10.77 -11.70
CA PRO A 131 -8.30 -10.44 -12.04
C PRO A 131 -9.26 -11.03 -11.02
N ALA A 132 -10.06 -10.18 -10.39
CA ALA A 132 -11.03 -10.56 -9.37
C ALA A 132 -12.45 -10.13 -9.77
N TYR A 133 -13.44 -10.69 -9.12
CA TYR A 133 -14.84 -10.34 -9.32
C TYR A 133 -15.64 -10.44 -8.03
N TYR A 134 -16.76 -9.73 -7.95
CA TYR A 134 -17.70 -9.80 -6.84
C TYR A 134 -19.12 -9.57 -7.36
N TYR A 135 -20.12 -9.96 -6.58
CA TYR A 135 -21.53 -9.80 -6.95
C TYR A 135 -22.20 -8.72 -6.11
N VAL A 136 -22.93 -7.82 -6.78
CA VAL A 136 -23.87 -6.90 -6.13
C VAL A 136 -25.28 -7.33 -6.51
N GLY A 137 -25.93 -8.07 -5.60
CA GLY A 137 -27.16 -8.79 -5.95
C GLY A 137 -26.88 -9.85 -7.01
N THR A 138 -27.51 -9.75 -8.18
CA THR A 138 -27.28 -10.65 -9.32
C THR A 138 -26.27 -10.11 -10.34
N GLN A 139 -25.77 -8.90 -10.15
CA GLN A 139 -24.85 -8.27 -11.11
C GLN A 139 -23.40 -8.62 -10.78
N LEU A 140 -22.71 -9.25 -11.74
CA LEU A 140 -21.27 -9.47 -11.69
C LEU A 140 -20.51 -8.14 -11.90
N LYS A 141 -19.54 -7.88 -11.03
CA LYS A 141 -18.57 -6.79 -11.15
C LYS A 141 -17.18 -7.38 -11.22
N THR A 142 -16.37 -6.89 -12.14
CA THR A 142 -14.97 -7.31 -12.29
C THR A 142 -14.04 -6.18 -11.88
N ILE A 143 -12.90 -6.54 -11.31
CA ILE A 143 -11.86 -5.61 -10.87
C ILE A 143 -10.49 -6.26 -11.07
N ASN A 144 -9.52 -5.48 -11.53
CA ASN A 144 -8.14 -5.92 -11.54
C ASN A 144 -7.46 -5.38 -10.27
N VAL A 145 -7.01 -6.29 -9.43
CA VAL A 145 -6.28 -5.96 -8.21
C VAL A 145 -4.81 -6.12 -8.51
N SER A 146 -4.03 -5.06 -8.30
CA SER A 146 -2.59 -5.10 -8.55
C SER A 146 -1.85 -4.11 -7.68
N GLY A 147 -0.61 -4.43 -7.36
CA GLY A 147 0.26 -3.59 -6.54
C GLY A 147 1.72 -3.83 -6.86
N THR A 148 2.52 -2.76 -6.79
CA THR A 148 3.98 -2.84 -6.87
C THR A 148 4.55 -2.05 -5.71
N GLY A 149 5.57 -2.59 -5.05
CA GLY A 149 6.18 -1.95 -3.90
C GLY A 149 7.56 -2.50 -3.58
N SER A 150 8.30 -1.76 -2.77
CA SER A 150 9.56 -2.21 -2.19
C SER A 150 9.34 -2.67 -0.76
N GLY A 151 10.11 -3.66 -0.33
CA GLY A 151 10.11 -4.18 1.03
C GLY A 151 11.47 -4.77 1.39
N THR A 152 11.62 -5.14 2.67
CA THR A 152 12.82 -5.82 3.17
C THR A 152 12.49 -7.27 3.50
N ILE A 153 13.36 -8.19 3.07
CA ILE A 153 13.32 -9.59 3.50
C ILE A 153 14.52 -9.87 4.39
N THR A 154 14.29 -10.57 5.49
CA THR A 154 15.35 -11.08 6.37
C THR A 154 15.41 -12.59 6.27
N PHE A 155 16.62 -13.12 6.07
CA PHE A 155 16.90 -14.54 6.07
C PHE A 155 17.83 -14.89 7.23
N ALA A 156 17.49 -15.97 7.93
CA ALA A 156 18.35 -16.61 8.91
C ALA A 156 19.08 -17.79 8.26
N PHE A 157 20.33 -17.98 8.63
CA PHE A 157 21.10 -19.17 8.25
C PHE A 157 21.02 -20.20 9.38
N ASP A 158 20.66 -21.43 9.04
CA ASP A 158 20.74 -22.55 9.98
C ASP A 158 22.07 -23.30 9.76
N SER A 159 22.93 -23.27 10.77
CA SER A 159 24.23 -23.96 10.74
C SER A 159 24.12 -25.48 10.79
N ILE A 160 22.98 -26.04 11.21
CA ILE A 160 22.78 -27.50 11.29
C ILE A 160 22.46 -28.07 9.91
N THR A 161 21.54 -27.43 9.18
CA THR A 161 21.12 -27.86 7.84
C THR A 161 21.93 -27.24 6.70
N GLY A 162 22.62 -26.13 6.97
CA GLY A 162 23.49 -25.45 6.01
C GLY A 162 22.73 -24.63 4.97
N VAL A 163 21.51 -24.20 5.27
CA VAL A 163 20.62 -23.49 4.35
C VAL A 163 20.00 -22.24 4.98
N TYR A 164 19.50 -21.35 4.14
CA TYR A 164 18.80 -20.12 4.52
C TYR A 164 17.28 -20.33 4.59
N TYR A 165 16.65 -19.68 5.57
CA TYR A 165 15.20 -19.66 5.75
C TYR A 165 14.68 -18.23 5.90
N GLY A 166 13.45 -17.99 5.46
CA GLY A 166 12.77 -16.71 5.70
C GLY A 166 12.54 -16.52 7.20
N ALA A 167 13.09 -15.45 7.78
CA ALA A 167 13.05 -15.21 9.23
C ALA A 167 11.99 -14.20 9.66
N SER A 168 11.44 -13.40 8.74
CA SER A 168 10.43 -12.39 9.04
C SER A 168 9.49 -12.18 7.87
N PRO A 169 8.23 -11.78 8.12
CA PRO A 169 7.34 -11.34 7.06
C PRO A 169 7.92 -10.15 6.31
N VAL A 170 7.79 -10.21 5.00
CA VAL A 170 8.09 -9.15 4.07
C VAL A 170 6.83 -8.35 3.88
N VAL A 171 6.91 -7.03 4.07
CA VAL A 171 5.81 -6.12 3.73
C VAL A 171 6.29 -5.21 2.62
N PHE A 172 5.71 -5.37 1.44
CA PHE A 172 5.86 -4.47 0.32
C PHE A 172 4.89 -3.33 0.48
N THR A 173 5.43 -2.12 0.60
CA THR A 173 4.62 -0.90 0.64
C THR A 173 4.69 -0.27 -0.74
N GLY A 174 3.54 -0.18 -1.41
CA GLY A 174 3.46 0.51 -2.69
C GLY A 174 3.68 2.01 -2.52
N SER A 175 4.15 2.68 -3.57
CA SER A 175 4.25 4.14 -3.53
C SER A 175 2.83 4.72 -3.43
N THR A 176 2.54 5.42 -2.34
CA THR A 176 1.31 6.21 -2.27
C THR A 176 1.42 7.32 -3.31
N THR A 177 0.44 7.37 -4.21
CA THR A 177 0.32 8.54 -5.07
C THR A 177 -0.06 9.70 -4.15
N PRO A 178 0.62 10.85 -4.17
CA PRO A 178 0.10 12.02 -3.48
C PRO A 178 -1.32 12.28 -3.99
N GLU A 179 -2.29 12.55 -3.11
CA GLU A 179 -3.55 13.08 -3.63
C GLU A 179 -3.21 14.34 -4.44
N PRO A 180 -3.88 14.61 -5.57
CA PRO A 180 -3.87 15.96 -6.14
C PRO A 180 -4.20 16.89 -4.97
N ALA A 181 -3.43 17.97 -4.74
CA ALA A 181 -3.47 18.83 -3.55
C ALA A 181 -4.85 19.50 -3.33
N THR A 182 -5.89 18.70 -3.13
CA THR A 182 -7.31 19.04 -3.22
C THR A 182 -7.68 19.88 -2.01
N PHE A 183 -7.12 19.54 -0.85
CA PHE A 183 -7.18 20.39 0.33
C PHE A 183 -6.38 21.69 0.18
N GLY A 184 -5.28 21.69 -0.56
CA GLY A 184 -4.57 22.92 -0.96
C GLY A 184 -5.42 23.80 -1.89
N LEU A 185 -6.12 23.18 -2.84
CA LEU A 185 -6.99 23.86 -3.80
C LEU A 185 -8.27 24.41 -3.13
N MET A 186 -8.87 23.65 -2.21
CA MET A 186 -9.96 24.14 -1.36
C MET A 186 -9.50 25.27 -0.45
N GLY A 187 -8.31 25.14 0.16
CA GLY A 187 -7.73 26.16 1.01
C GLY A 187 -7.44 27.47 0.29
N THR A 188 -6.88 27.41 -0.92
CA THR A 188 -6.66 28.58 -1.78
C THR A 188 -7.96 29.21 -2.28
N GLY A 189 -8.99 28.39 -2.57
CA GLY A 189 -10.35 28.86 -2.89
C GLY A 189 -11.01 29.64 -1.74
N LEU A 190 -10.94 29.13 -0.51
CA LEU A 190 -11.46 29.85 0.66
C LEU A 190 -10.70 31.16 0.92
N MET A 191 -9.39 31.17 0.69
CA MET A 191 -8.56 32.36 0.84
C MET A 191 -8.89 33.46 -0.16
N THR A 192 -9.18 33.11 -1.40
CA THR A 192 -9.61 34.08 -2.42
C THR A 192 -10.98 34.68 -2.06
N ILE A 193 -11.94 33.88 -1.59
CA ILE A 193 -13.25 34.36 -1.13
C ILE A 193 -13.11 35.35 0.04
N LEU A 194 -12.30 35.01 1.05
CA LEU A 194 -12.03 35.89 2.20
C LEU A 194 -11.35 37.20 1.77
N GLY A 195 -10.40 37.13 0.83
CA GLY A 195 -9.74 38.29 0.24
C GLY A 195 -10.73 39.25 -0.44
N VAL A 196 -11.61 38.71 -1.30
CA VAL A 196 -12.62 39.49 -2.03
C VAL A 196 -13.63 40.12 -1.08
N TRP A 197 -14.13 39.36 -0.10
CA TRP A 197 -15.08 39.87 0.89
C TRP A 197 -14.51 41.05 1.70
N ARG A 198 -13.23 40.94 2.10
CA ARG A 198 -12.56 41.98 2.88
C ARG A 198 -12.28 43.23 2.04
N TRP A 199 -11.96 43.06 0.76
CA TRP A 199 -11.82 44.16 -0.20
C TRP A 199 -13.14 44.91 -0.40
N ARG A 200 -14.25 44.19 -0.60
CA ARG A 200 -15.61 44.78 -0.70
C ARG A 200 -16.01 45.56 0.55
N ARG A 201 -15.66 45.07 1.75
CA ARG A 201 -15.90 45.81 3.01
C ARG A 201 -15.08 47.09 3.10
N LYS A 202 -13.84 47.09 2.62
CA LYS A 202 -13.00 48.30 2.56
C LYS A 202 -13.63 49.36 1.64
N ILE A 203 -14.08 48.97 0.45
CA ILE A 203 -14.74 49.88 -0.50
C ILE A 203 -16.03 50.46 0.09
N LYS A 204 -16.88 49.64 0.70
CA LYS A 204 -18.10 50.13 1.36
C LYS A 204 -17.80 51.13 2.48
N ARG A 205 -16.76 50.87 3.30
CA ARG A 205 -16.35 51.82 4.33
C ARG A 205 -15.79 53.12 3.76
N ALA A 206 -15.02 53.07 2.67
CA ALA A 206 -14.50 54.26 2.01
C ALA A 206 -15.63 55.13 1.42
N ARG A 207 -16.59 54.52 0.70
CA ARG A 207 -17.77 55.24 0.19
C ARG A 207 -18.63 55.87 1.28
N ASN A 208 -18.77 55.20 2.42
CA ASN A 208 -19.55 55.75 3.54
C ASN A 208 -18.83 56.91 4.25
N LEU A 209 -17.51 57.04 4.10
CA LEU A 209 -16.72 58.16 4.62
C LEU A 209 -16.69 59.36 3.66
N GLU A 210 -16.96 59.15 2.36
CA GLU A 210 -17.10 60.23 1.37
C GLU A 210 -18.51 60.86 1.37
N LEU A 211 -19.49 60.17 1.95
CA LEU A 211 -20.90 60.59 2.03
C LEU A 211 -21.29 61.18 3.40
N ALA A 212 -20.35 61.25 4.34
CA ALA A 212 -20.52 61.82 5.68
C ALA A 212 -19.66 63.08 5.81
#